data_AF-A0A0S8DKL1-F1
#
_entry.id   AF-A0A0S8DKL1-F1
#
_cell.length_a   1.000
_cell.length_b   1.000
_cell.length_c   1.000
_cell.angle_alpha   90.00
_cell.angle_beta   90.00
_cell.angle_gamma   90.00
#
_symmetry.space_group_name_H-M   'P 1'
#
loop_
_entity.id
_entity.type
_entity.pdbx_description
1 polymer ?
#
loop_
_entity_poly.entity_id
_entity_poly.type
_entity_poly.pdbx_seq_one_letter_code
_entity_poly.pdbx_strand_id
1 'polypeptide(L)'
;MFHLYQPDYIEWPVSVDLPSKAGAKKAYTFTAHFRVLDQEDCDELNEQHNALIVATVRRYEALKSYRSSTELEPIVEPLPCSYQDLASEVLCGWGDEVVDDEGEPVPFTEASKAKMLQMQGAASAIFSAWTDSIGKPSEKSAAKAGGFRAKN
;
A
#
# COMPACT_ATOMS: atom_id res chain seq x y z
N MET A 1 -15.41 -27.77 -14.73
CA MET A 1 -15.78 -26.48 -14.11
C MET A 1 -15.06 -26.44 -12.78
N PHE A 2 -14.12 -25.51 -12.61
CA PHE A 2 -13.35 -25.38 -11.37
C PHE A 2 -13.97 -24.25 -10.54
N HIS A 3 -14.13 -24.48 -9.25
CA HIS A 3 -14.58 -23.47 -8.30
C HIS A 3 -13.60 -23.49 -7.14
N LEU A 4 -12.79 -22.44 -7.03
CA LEU A 4 -11.97 -22.16 -5.86
C LEU A 4 -12.71 -21.11 -5.05
N TYR A 5 -12.86 -21.34 -3.75
CA TYR A 5 -13.43 -20.34 -2.85
C TYR A 5 -12.48 -19.15 -2.77
N GLN A 6 -12.98 -17.96 -3.08
CA GLN A 6 -12.27 -16.69 -2.92
C GLN A 6 -13.02 -15.86 -1.87
N PRO A 7 -12.35 -15.40 -0.80
CA PRO A 7 -12.95 -14.48 0.14
C PRO A 7 -13.12 -13.10 -0.51
N ASP A 8 -14.06 -12.29 -0.02
CA ASP A 8 -14.25 -10.91 -0.51
C ASP A 8 -13.04 -10.01 -0.22
N TYR A 9 -12.32 -10.30 0.86
CA TYR A 9 -11.11 -9.61 1.26
C TYR A 9 -10.12 -10.52 1.99
N ILE A 10 -8.86 -10.08 2.05
CA ILE A 10 -7.81 -10.67 2.89
C ILE A 10 -7.35 -9.67 3.95
N GLU A 11 -6.96 -10.19 5.10
CA GLU A 11 -6.39 -9.38 6.18
C GLU A 11 -4.87 -9.44 6.13
N TRP A 12 -4.22 -8.29 6.16
CA TRP A 12 -2.76 -8.22 6.12
C TRP A 12 -2.21 -7.09 7.00
N PRO A 13 -1.12 -7.33 7.76
CA PRO A 13 -0.51 -6.29 8.57
C PRO A 13 0.19 -5.24 7.70
N VAL A 14 -0.12 -3.97 7.93
CA VAL A 14 0.53 -2.81 7.32
C VAL A 14 1.36 -2.11 8.37
N SER A 15 2.62 -1.79 8.06
CA SER A 15 3.52 -1.02 8.93
C SER A 15 3.80 0.34 8.31
N VAL A 16 3.38 1.41 8.99
CA VAL A 16 3.58 2.80 8.56
C VAL A 16 4.65 3.46 9.44
N ASP A 17 5.72 3.93 8.81
CA ASP A 17 6.76 4.70 9.50
C ASP A 17 6.35 6.17 9.61
N LEU A 18 5.91 6.59 10.79
CA LEU A 18 5.60 8.00 11.05
C LEU A 18 6.80 8.72 11.69
N PRO A 19 7.05 9.99 11.32
CA PRO A 19 8.08 10.78 11.97
C PRO A 19 7.68 11.06 13.42
N SER A 20 8.63 10.89 14.34
CA SER A 20 8.49 11.23 15.76
C SER A 20 9.47 12.34 16.15
N LYS A 21 9.30 12.89 17.37
CA LYS A 21 10.16 13.97 17.87
C LYS A 21 11.64 13.56 17.78
N ALA A 22 12.49 14.53 17.42
CA ALA A 22 13.95 14.36 17.21
C ALA A 22 14.37 13.56 15.96
N GLY A 23 13.52 13.43 14.94
CA GLY A 23 13.90 12.82 13.65
C GLY A 23 13.95 11.29 13.65
N ALA A 24 13.54 10.65 14.74
CA ALA A 24 13.33 9.22 14.81
C ALA A 24 12.05 8.81 14.07
N LYS A 25 12.06 7.66 13.39
CA LYS A 25 10.85 7.05 12.82
C LYS A 25 10.26 6.09 13.83
N LYS A 26 8.93 6.08 13.96
CA LYS A 26 8.21 5.09 14.74
C LYS A 26 7.27 4.33 13.80
N ALA A 27 7.44 3.02 13.75
CA ALA A 27 6.55 2.13 13.03
C ALA A 27 5.23 1.99 13.80
N TYR A 28 4.12 2.20 13.11
CA TYR A 28 2.77 1.92 13.56
C TYR A 28 2.20 0.80 12.69
N THR A 29 1.77 -0.28 13.32
CA THR A 29 1.21 -1.43 12.62
C THR A 29 -0.29 -1.49 12.81
N PHE A 30 -1.04 -1.75 11.75
CA PHE A 30 -2.47 -2.05 11.81
C PHE A 30 -2.83 -3.11 10.77
N THR A 31 -3.95 -3.79 11.01
CA THR A 31 -4.48 -4.79 10.07
C THR A 31 -5.33 -4.10 9.01
N ALA A 32 -4.89 -4.17 7.75
CA ALA A 32 -5.67 -3.70 6.60
C ALA A 32 -6.47 -4.86 5.99
N HIS A 33 -7.63 -4.52 5.44
CA HIS A 33 -8.43 -5.43 4.63
C HIS A 33 -8.26 -5.05 3.16
N PHE A 34 -7.73 -5.98 2.38
CA PHE A 34 -7.52 -5.81 0.94
C PHE A 34 -8.55 -6.60 0.16
N ARG A 35 -9.17 -5.97 -0.83
CA ARG A 35 -10.08 -6.65 -1.76
C ARG A 35 -9.31 -7.74 -2.51
N VAL A 36 -9.93 -8.91 -2.67
CA VAL A 36 -9.42 -9.92 -3.61
C VAL A 36 -9.78 -9.47 -5.03
N LEU A 37 -8.75 -9.16 -5.81
CA LEU A 37 -8.87 -8.75 -7.21
C LEU A 37 -8.66 -9.97 -8.11
N ASP A 38 -9.16 -9.88 -9.34
CA ASP A 38 -8.80 -10.86 -10.37
C ASP A 38 -7.38 -10.59 -10.91
N GLN A 39 -6.89 -11.49 -11.77
CA GLN A 39 -5.53 -11.39 -12.29
C GLN A 39 -5.35 -10.17 -13.21
N GLU A 40 -6.38 -9.80 -13.97
CA GLU A 40 -6.32 -8.68 -14.91
C GLU A 40 -6.20 -7.35 -14.15
N ASP A 41 -7.04 -7.16 -13.13
CA ASP A 41 -6.98 -6.02 -12.20
C ASP A 41 -5.63 -5.93 -11.47
N CYS A 42 -5.08 -7.08 -11.03
CA CYS A 42 -3.77 -7.13 -10.40
C CYS A 42 -2.66 -6.68 -11.36
N ASP A 43 -2.71 -7.13 -12.61
CA ASP A 43 -1.73 -6.80 -13.63
C ASP A 43 -1.81 -5.30 -14.00
N GLU A 44 -3.01 -4.75 -14.11
CA GLU A 44 -3.23 -3.31 -14.37
C GLU A 44 -2.63 -2.45 -13.24
N LEU A 45 -2.94 -2.76 -11.98
CA LEU A 45 -2.39 -2.02 -10.84
C LEU A 45 -0.86 -2.11 -10.76
N ASN A 46 -0.28 -3.26 -11.09
CA ASN A 46 1.17 -3.42 -11.15
C ASN A 46 1.78 -2.59 -12.30
N GLU A 47 1.12 -2.52 -13.45
CA GLU A 47 1.58 -1.68 -14.57
C GLU A 47 1.53 -0.20 -14.22
N GLN A 48 0.44 0.27 -13.61
CA GLN A 48 0.32 1.65 -13.12
C GLN A 48 1.42 1.97 -12.09
N HIS A 49 1.70 1.06 -11.16
CA HIS A 49 2.78 1.19 -10.19
C HIS A 49 4.17 1.29 -10.86
N ASN A 50 4.44 0.42 -11.83
CA ASN A 50 5.70 0.46 -12.59
C ASN A 50 5.86 1.77 -13.36
N ALA A 51 4.79 2.27 -13.98
CA ALA A 51 4.78 3.56 -14.67
C ALA A 51 5.09 4.71 -13.70
N LEU A 52 4.50 4.69 -12.50
CA LEU A 52 4.78 5.67 -11.44
C LEU A 52 6.25 5.66 -11.01
N ILE A 53 6.85 4.48 -10.81
CA ILE A 53 8.27 4.35 -10.46
C ILE A 53 9.15 4.97 -11.56
N VAL A 54 8.91 4.58 -12.82
CA VAL A 54 9.69 5.08 -13.96
C VAL A 54 9.58 6.61 -14.08
N ALA A 55 8.37 7.16 -13.97
CA ALA A 55 8.14 8.61 -14.04
C ALA A 55 8.84 9.35 -12.88
N THR A 56 8.80 8.79 -11.67
CA THR A 56 9.45 9.38 -10.49
C THR A 56 10.98 9.39 -10.63
N VAL A 57 11.57 8.30 -11.14
CA VAL A 57 13.02 8.22 -11.39
C VAL A 57 13.45 9.23 -12.45
N ARG A 58 12.75 9.29 -13.59
CA ARG A 58 13.03 10.28 -14.65
C ARG A 58 12.95 11.71 -14.13
N ARG A 59 11.92 12.01 -13.33
CA ARG A 59 11.75 13.31 -12.68
C ARG A 59 12.92 13.64 -11.75
N TYR A 60 13.34 12.69 -10.91
CA TYR A 60 14.48 12.88 -10.02
C TYR A 60 15.79 13.15 -10.78
N GLU A 61 16.04 12.40 -11.85
CA GLU A 61 17.22 12.59 -12.71
C GLU A 61 17.22 13.97 -13.38
N ALA A 62 16.08 14.40 -13.93
CA ALA A 62 15.92 15.73 -14.52
C ALA A 62 16.13 16.86 -13.50
N LEU A 63 15.63 16.69 -12.26
CA LEU A 63 15.85 17.67 -11.19
C LEU A 63 17.31 17.70 -10.73
N LYS A 64 17.98 16.54 -10.69
CA LYS A 64 19.39 16.45 -10.30
C LYS A 64 20.30 17.09 -11.35
N SER A 65 20.03 16.89 -12.64
CA SER A 65 20.80 17.53 -13.72
C SER A 65 20.56 19.04 -13.77
N TYR A 66 19.33 19.50 -13.50
CA TYR A 66 18.99 20.93 -13.41
C TYR A 66 19.81 21.67 -12.34
N ARG A 67 20.03 21.06 -11.17
CA ARG A 67 20.82 21.69 -10.08
C ARG A 67 22.28 21.99 -10.48
N SER A 68 22.72 21.52 -11.64
CA SER A 68 24.06 21.72 -12.21
C SER A 68 24.10 22.64 -13.45
N SER A 69 22.97 23.13 -13.99
CA SER A 69 22.93 23.99 -15.20
C SER A 69 22.19 25.33 -14.96
N THR A 70 22.55 26.36 -15.73
CA THR A 70 21.99 27.73 -15.62
C THR A 70 20.82 27.95 -16.62
N GLU A 71 20.26 26.88 -17.19
CA GLU A 71 19.23 26.97 -18.24
C GLU A 71 17.80 26.77 -17.71
N LEU A 72 16.82 27.04 -18.60
CA LEU A 72 15.37 27.08 -18.37
C LEU A 72 14.81 25.89 -17.56
N GLU A 73 13.71 26.15 -16.85
CA GLU A 73 13.05 25.18 -15.97
C GLU A 73 12.86 23.80 -16.64
N PRO A 74 13.17 22.69 -15.94
CA PRO A 74 13.01 21.36 -16.50
C PRO A 74 11.54 21.11 -16.79
N ILE A 75 11.23 20.60 -17.99
CA ILE A 75 9.89 20.11 -18.31
C ILE A 75 9.68 18.84 -17.49
N VAL A 76 8.91 18.95 -16.41
CA VAL A 76 8.57 17.82 -15.57
C VAL A 76 7.20 17.31 -15.95
N GLU A 77 7.16 16.13 -16.57
CA GLU A 77 5.91 15.44 -16.90
C GLU A 77 5.08 15.16 -15.63
N PRO A 78 3.75 15.25 -15.71
CA PRO A 78 2.88 14.85 -14.61
C PRO A 78 3.05 13.34 -14.34
N LEU A 79 2.94 12.95 -13.07
CA LEU A 79 2.96 11.54 -12.72
C LEU A 79 1.68 10.86 -13.23
N PRO A 80 1.75 9.60 -13.70
CA PRO A 80 0.60 8.90 -14.28
C PRO A 80 -0.48 8.57 -13.24
N CYS A 81 -0.08 8.35 -11.99
CA CYS A 81 -0.94 8.14 -10.84
C CYS A 81 -0.18 8.52 -9.56
N SER A 82 -0.82 8.34 -8.40
CA SER A 82 -0.21 8.48 -7.09
C SER A 82 -0.36 7.20 -6.26
N TYR A 83 0.42 7.07 -5.18
CA TYR A 83 0.20 5.98 -4.23
C TYR A 83 -1.16 6.04 -3.55
N GLN A 84 -1.78 7.22 -3.46
CA GLN A 84 -3.15 7.35 -2.94
C GLN A 84 -4.16 6.70 -3.87
N ASP A 85 -4.01 6.88 -5.19
CA ASP A 85 -4.88 6.25 -6.18
C ASP A 85 -4.75 4.73 -6.09
N LEU A 86 -3.51 4.23 -6.15
CA LEU A 86 -3.20 2.79 -6.06
C LEU A 86 -3.70 2.15 -4.75
N ALA A 87 -3.44 2.79 -3.61
CA ALA A 87 -3.88 2.29 -2.30
C ALA A 87 -5.41 2.37 -2.14
N SER A 88 -6.06 3.34 -2.77
CA SER A 88 -7.52 3.47 -2.74
C SER A 88 -8.21 2.32 -3.45
N GLU A 89 -7.66 1.82 -4.56
CA GLU A 89 -8.26 0.69 -5.29
C GLU A 89 -8.26 -0.61 -4.48
N VAL A 90 -7.19 -0.85 -3.71
CA VAL A 90 -7.00 -2.13 -3.02
C VAL A 90 -7.57 -2.16 -1.60
N LEU A 91 -7.61 -1.01 -0.92
CA LEU A 91 -8.02 -0.91 0.48
C LEU A 91 -9.55 -0.84 0.62
N CYS A 92 -10.13 -1.87 1.24
CA CYS A 92 -11.58 -1.98 1.46
C CYS A 92 -11.99 -2.02 2.94
N GLY A 93 -11.04 -1.96 3.87
CA GLY A 93 -11.30 -1.97 5.31
C GLY A 93 -10.03 -1.92 6.15
N TRP A 94 -10.19 -1.84 7.46
CA TRP A 94 -9.13 -2.06 8.45
C TRP A 94 -9.73 -2.52 9.78
N GLY A 95 -8.90 -3.05 10.66
CA GLY A 95 -9.30 -3.45 12.02
C GLY A 95 -9.37 -2.27 13.01
N ASP A 96 -9.85 -2.58 14.22
CA ASP A 96 -10.06 -1.62 15.33
C ASP A 96 -8.75 -1.01 15.88
N GLU A 97 -7.59 -1.45 15.39
CA GLU A 97 -6.27 -0.90 15.70
C GLU A 97 -6.10 0.53 15.18
N VAL A 98 -6.90 0.92 14.18
CA VAL A 98 -6.93 2.29 13.66
C VAL A 98 -7.81 3.13 14.58
N VAL A 99 -7.17 4.01 15.36
CA VAL A 99 -7.82 4.86 16.35
C VAL A 99 -7.58 6.35 16.07
N ASP A 100 -8.43 7.21 16.63
CA ASP A 100 -8.26 8.66 16.57
C ASP A 100 -7.34 9.20 17.68
N ASP A 101 -7.28 10.53 17.83
CA ASP A 101 -6.46 11.21 18.82
C ASP A 101 -6.90 10.92 20.28
N GLU A 102 -8.14 10.46 20.48
CA GLU A 102 -8.71 10.09 21.79
C GLU A 102 -8.54 8.58 22.08
N GLY A 103 -8.09 7.81 21.09
CA GLY A 103 -7.89 6.37 21.19
C GLY A 103 -9.15 5.56 20.85
N GLU A 104 -10.16 6.19 20.27
CA GLU A 104 -11.41 5.52 19.86
C GLU A 104 -11.25 4.91 18.46
N PRO A 105 -11.79 3.70 18.20
CA PRO A 105 -11.72 3.06 16.89
C PRO A 105 -12.36 3.93 15.79
N VAL A 106 -11.60 4.18 14.73
CA VAL A 106 -12.07 4.95 13.57
C VAL A 106 -12.75 4.00 12.58
N PRO A 107 -14.06 4.15 12.33
CA PRO A 107 -14.75 3.31 11.37
C PRO A 107 -14.22 3.55 9.95
N PHE A 108 -14.21 2.47 9.16
CA PHE A 108 -13.87 2.57 7.74
C PHE A 108 -15.00 3.28 6.98
N THR A 109 -14.69 4.46 6.45
CA THR A 109 -15.56 5.29 5.61
C THR A 109 -14.71 5.94 4.53
N GLU A 110 -15.31 6.40 3.43
CA GLU A 110 -14.58 7.13 2.39
C GLU A 110 -13.84 8.37 2.94
N ALA A 111 -14.43 9.06 3.91
CA ALA A 111 -13.81 10.23 4.54
C ALA A 111 -12.59 9.85 5.41
N SER A 112 -12.70 8.80 6.23
CA SER A 112 -11.57 8.32 7.05
C SER A 112 -10.48 7.70 6.18
N LYS A 113 -10.85 6.98 5.10
CA LYS A 113 -9.93 6.44 4.10
C LYS A 113 -9.12 7.56 3.44
N ALA A 114 -9.77 8.61 2.97
CA ALA A 114 -9.08 9.74 2.35
C ALA A 114 -8.07 10.40 3.32
N LYS A 115 -8.42 10.54 4.61
CA LYS A 115 -7.49 11.03 5.63
C LYS A 115 -6.31 10.09 5.85
N MET A 116 -6.55 8.78 5.99
CA MET A 116 -5.49 7.77 6.14
C MET A 116 -4.51 7.83 4.96
N LEU A 117 -5.00 7.91 3.73
CA LEU A 117 -4.16 7.98 2.53
C LEU A 117 -3.37 9.30 2.40
N GLN A 118 -3.77 10.35 3.11
CA GLN A 118 -3.02 11.61 3.22
C GLN A 118 -1.93 11.57 4.28
N MET A 119 -1.95 10.59 5.21
CA MET A 119 -0.89 10.45 6.21
C MET A 119 0.44 10.12 5.53
N GLN A 120 1.51 10.75 6.01
CA GLN A 120 2.84 10.59 5.43
C GLN A 120 3.26 9.11 5.43
N GLY A 121 3.56 8.59 4.24
CA GLY A 121 4.02 7.21 4.05
C GLY A 121 2.91 6.15 4.12
N ALA A 122 1.69 6.48 4.55
CA ALA A 122 0.61 5.51 4.73
C ALA A 122 0.17 4.88 3.41
N ALA A 123 -0.16 5.70 2.39
CA ALA A 123 -0.60 5.18 1.10
C ALA A 123 0.44 4.24 0.44
N SER A 124 1.72 4.61 0.49
CA SER A 124 2.81 3.77 -0.02
C SER A 124 2.93 2.47 0.78
N ALA A 125 2.86 2.52 2.11
CA ALA A 125 2.94 1.34 2.97
C ALA A 125 1.76 0.38 2.75
N ILE A 126 0.55 0.91 2.60
CA ILE A 126 -0.67 0.15 2.33
C ILE A 126 -0.55 -0.57 0.98
N PHE A 127 -0.15 0.14 -0.08
CA PHE A 127 0.00 -0.48 -1.40
C PHE A 127 1.15 -1.51 -1.42
N SER A 128 2.28 -1.22 -0.79
CA SER A 128 3.38 -2.20 -0.66
C SER A 128 2.94 -3.46 0.08
N ALA A 129 2.18 -3.31 1.18
CA ALA A 129 1.65 -4.45 1.91
C ALA A 129 0.68 -5.29 1.06
N TRP A 130 -0.13 -4.65 0.22
CA TRP A 130 -0.96 -5.37 -0.76
C TRP A 130 -0.10 -6.15 -1.78
N THR A 131 0.93 -5.53 -2.36
CA THR A 131 1.83 -6.23 -3.29
C THR A 131 2.56 -7.41 -2.63
N ASP A 132 2.91 -7.30 -1.35
CA ASP A 132 3.48 -8.41 -0.58
C ASP A 132 2.45 -9.52 -0.33
N SER A 133 1.18 -9.16 -0.10
CA SER A 133 0.11 -10.11 0.20
C SER A 133 -0.23 -11.05 -0.96
N ILE A 134 -0.04 -10.59 -2.20
CA ILE A 134 -0.23 -11.40 -3.41
C ILE A 134 1.02 -12.23 -3.77
N GLY A 135 2.21 -11.76 -3.39
CA GLY A 135 3.49 -12.40 -3.74
C GLY A 135 4.03 -13.39 -2.70
N LYS A 136 3.58 -13.32 -1.44
CA LYS A 136 4.07 -14.16 -0.33
C LYS A 136 2.92 -14.74 0.48
N PRO A 137 3.01 -16.00 0.95
CA PRO A 137 2.10 -16.49 1.98
C PRO A 137 2.32 -15.68 3.27
N SER A 138 1.25 -15.16 3.88
CA SER A 138 1.32 -14.39 5.13
C SER A 138 1.98 -15.19 6.25
N GLU A 139 2.72 -14.56 7.16
CA GLU A 139 3.29 -15.25 8.34
C GLU A 139 2.19 -15.90 9.20
N LYS A 140 0.99 -15.28 9.31
CA LYS A 140 -0.19 -15.88 9.94
C LYS A 140 -0.71 -17.12 9.18
N SER A 141 -0.60 -17.16 7.85
CA SER A 141 -1.01 -18.29 7.01
C SER A 141 0.04 -19.40 6.95
N ALA A 142 1.34 -19.06 7.00
CA ALA A 142 2.45 -20.00 7.10
C ALA A 142 2.37 -20.82 8.41
N ALA A 143 1.97 -20.18 9.51
CA ALA A 143 1.71 -20.86 10.78
C ALA A 143 0.48 -21.79 10.75
N LYS A 144 -0.55 -21.50 9.94
CA LYS A 144 -1.75 -22.34 9.78
C LYS A 144 -1.57 -23.50 8.78
N ALA A 145 -0.76 -23.32 7.74
CA ALA A 145 -0.50 -24.34 6.72
C ALA A 145 0.36 -25.51 7.24
N GLY A 146 1.14 -25.31 8.31
CA GLY A 146 1.89 -26.38 8.99
C GLY A 146 1.03 -27.34 9.83
N GLY A 147 -0.28 -27.12 9.94
CA GLY A 147 -1.19 -27.89 10.79
C GLY A 147 -1.82 -29.13 10.14
N PHE A 148 -1.71 -29.32 8.82
CA PHE A 148 -2.29 -30.49 8.14
C PHE A 148 -1.29 -31.66 8.13
N ARG A 149 -1.13 -32.27 9.30
CA ARG A 149 -0.41 -33.55 9.45
C ARG A 149 -1.26 -34.63 8.79
N ALA A 150 -0.77 -35.17 7.66
CA ALA A 150 -1.36 -36.32 6.99
C ALA A 150 -1.58 -37.46 7.99
N LYS A 151 -2.84 -37.91 8.09
CA LYS A 151 -3.19 -39.24 8.61
C LYS A 151 -3.57 -40.10 7.41
N ASN A 152 -2.61 -40.87 6.92
CA ASN A 152 -2.64 -42.33 6.80
C ASN A 152 -1.52 -42.79 5.87
#